data_AF-A0A9W3JHD3-F1
#
_entry.id   AF-A0A9W3JHD3-F1
#
_cell.length_a   1.000
_cell.length_b   1.000
_cell.length_c   1.000
_cell.angle_alpha   90.00
_cell.angle_beta   90.00
_cell.angle_gamma   90.00
#
_symmetry.space_group_name_H-M   'P 1'
#
loop_
_entity.id
_entity.type
_entity.pdbx_description
1 polymer ?
#
loop_
_entity_poly.entity_id
_entity_poly.type
_entity_poly.pdbx_seq_one_letter_code
_entity_poly.pdbx_strand_id
1 'polypeptide(L)'
;MEKKRIDVIATKESFHNLSTFKEVEELNKTVRAYRDTIRMSIKRTDVQYKLITLLEILKRHSCKYVGVSFLCKNRIAEKMEVSYKTVQRLMKKLVDLEMIKQVAMKRKKDMLQTSNAIIIQPIVEEVSNKVDKKSPTKCPTIKTKPVSLKQNIKDINKRNSNENNTTPEKNIKEADFVAHWVPERFVSLVSSFYSESKTIQELWKVVRQCNKVTNFSTGNKAFTKDQELTIGLKAIKEFVMKIKSGVKMQKGKFAYFNGIVNKLMDKFYFDKEFMAI
;
A
#
# COMPACT_ATOMS: atom_id res chain seq x y z
N MET A 1 9.98 -3.20 23.13
CA MET A 1 10.60 -4.20 22.25
C MET A 1 12.05 -4.33 22.63
N GLU A 2 12.48 -5.50 23.10
CA GLU A 2 13.88 -5.79 23.40
C GLU A 2 14.75 -5.62 22.14
N LYS A 3 15.85 -4.89 22.27
CA LYS A 3 16.83 -4.76 21.19
C LYS A 3 17.55 -6.09 21.06
N LYS A 4 17.39 -6.77 19.92
CA LYS A 4 18.15 -8.00 19.61
C LYS A 4 19.65 -7.72 19.74
N ARG A 5 20.36 -8.60 20.45
CA ARG A 5 21.81 -8.53 20.58
C ARG A 5 22.46 -8.61 19.20
N ILE A 6 23.44 -7.74 18.95
CA ILE A 6 24.24 -7.74 17.72
C ILE A 6 25.58 -8.40 18.05
N ASP A 7 25.86 -9.52 17.39
CA ASP A 7 27.06 -10.34 17.62
C ASP A 7 28.12 -10.20 16.52
N VAL A 8 27.75 -9.65 15.35
CA VAL A 8 28.67 -9.52 14.21
C VAL A 8 29.48 -8.22 14.32
N ILE A 9 30.81 -8.35 14.25
CA ILE A 9 31.75 -7.22 14.22
C ILE A 9 32.18 -6.98 12.77
N ALA A 10 32.25 -5.72 12.34
CA ALA A 10 32.68 -5.34 11.00
C ALA A 10 34.19 -5.55 10.80
N THR A 11 34.61 -6.80 10.56
CA THR A 11 35.99 -7.20 10.21
C THR A 11 36.04 -7.83 8.81
N LYS A 12 37.23 -7.88 8.21
CA LYS A 12 37.43 -8.52 6.89
C LYS A 12 36.95 -9.98 6.89
N GLU A 13 37.35 -10.73 7.92
CA GLU A 13 36.92 -12.12 8.14
C GLU A 13 35.39 -12.25 8.21
N SER A 14 34.72 -11.33 8.92
CA SER A 14 33.26 -11.35 9.00
C SER A 14 32.60 -11.15 7.64
N PHE A 15 33.18 -10.31 6.76
CA PHE A 15 32.65 -10.14 5.40
C PHE A 15 32.86 -11.38 4.52
N HIS A 16 33.99 -12.07 4.66
CA HIS A 16 34.23 -13.35 3.97
C HIS A 16 33.28 -14.44 4.47
N ASN A 17 33.02 -14.52 5.78
CA ASN A 17 32.09 -15.50 6.36
C ASN A 17 30.63 -15.26 5.95
N LEU A 18 30.27 -14.00 5.68
CA LEU A 18 28.94 -13.63 5.18
C LEU A 18 28.80 -13.75 3.65
N SER A 19 29.91 -13.99 2.94
CA SER A 19 29.95 -14.14 1.49
C SER A 19 29.14 -15.37 1.07
N THR A 20 28.11 -15.16 0.27
CA THR A 20 27.22 -16.22 -0.21
C THR A 20 27.69 -16.85 -1.51
N PHE A 21 28.46 -16.12 -2.30
CA PHE A 21 28.92 -16.54 -3.62
C PHE A 21 30.42 -16.83 -3.60
N LYS A 22 30.86 -17.77 -4.44
CA LYS A 22 32.29 -18.05 -4.67
C LYS A 22 32.86 -17.18 -5.79
N GLU A 23 32.05 -16.91 -6.81
CA GLU A 23 32.48 -16.23 -8.05
C GLU A 23 31.60 -15.01 -8.36
N VAL A 24 32.17 -14.01 -9.04
CA VAL A 24 31.46 -12.78 -9.39
C VAL A 24 30.46 -13.03 -10.53
N GLU A 25 30.73 -13.99 -11.41
CA GLU A 25 29.82 -14.48 -12.45
C GLU A 25 28.51 -14.99 -11.85
N GLU A 26 28.58 -15.75 -10.76
CA GLU A 26 27.42 -16.30 -10.07
C GLU A 26 26.54 -15.18 -9.47
N LEU A 27 27.18 -14.19 -8.82
CA LEU A 27 26.51 -12.99 -8.35
C LEU A 27 25.85 -12.22 -9.51
N ASN A 28 26.50 -12.13 -10.66
CA ASN A 28 25.94 -11.46 -11.82
C ASN A 28 24.72 -12.20 -12.38
N LYS A 29 24.76 -13.53 -12.42
CA LYS A 29 23.62 -14.38 -12.87
C LYS A 29 22.42 -14.21 -11.94
N THR A 30 22.62 -14.26 -10.63
CA THR A 30 21.54 -14.08 -9.65
C THR A 30 20.93 -12.69 -9.70
N VAL A 31 21.75 -11.63 -9.80
CA VAL A 31 21.26 -10.26 -9.96
C VAL A 31 20.47 -10.08 -11.25
N ARG A 32 20.86 -10.72 -12.37
CA ARG A 32 20.08 -10.70 -13.62
C ARG A 32 18.70 -11.32 -13.41
N ALA A 33 18.63 -12.52 -12.85
CA ALA A 33 17.36 -13.18 -12.55
C ALA A 33 16.47 -12.34 -11.62
N TYR A 34 17.04 -11.70 -10.58
CA TYR A 34 16.28 -10.79 -9.72
C TYR A 34 15.74 -9.56 -10.47
N ARG A 35 16.45 -9.01 -11.45
CA ARG A 35 15.92 -7.90 -12.29
C ARG A 35 14.69 -8.35 -13.08
N ASP A 36 14.69 -9.58 -13.58
CA ASP A 36 13.57 -10.13 -14.33
C ASP A 36 12.39 -10.42 -13.41
N THR A 37 12.62 -11.03 -12.24
CA THR A 37 11.60 -11.23 -11.21
C THR A 37 10.99 -9.92 -10.73
N ILE A 38 11.79 -8.86 -10.54
CA ILE A 38 11.31 -7.51 -10.19
C ILE A 38 10.42 -6.94 -11.30
N ARG A 39 10.81 -7.14 -12.57
CA ARG A 39 10.05 -6.68 -13.74
C ARG A 39 8.71 -7.40 -13.87
N MET A 40 8.64 -8.68 -13.54
CA MET A 40 7.41 -9.46 -13.59
C MET A 40 6.49 -9.20 -12.39
N SER A 41 7.04 -9.12 -11.18
CA SER A 41 6.25 -9.02 -9.94
C SER A 41 5.69 -7.62 -9.66
N ILE A 42 6.38 -6.55 -10.05
CA ILE A 42 6.03 -5.18 -9.67
C ILE A 42 5.42 -4.43 -10.85
N LYS A 43 4.11 -4.15 -10.75
CA LYS A 43 3.34 -3.42 -11.78
C LYS A 43 3.70 -1.94 -11.92
N ARG A 44 4.31 -1.33 -10.91
CA ARG A 44 4.62 0.12 -10.90
C ARG A 44 6.03 0.38 -11.40
N THR A 45 6.12 1.03 -12.55
CA THR A 45 7.36 1.34 -13.28
C THR A 45 8.36 2.17 -12.45
N ASP A 46 7.92 3.24 -11.76
CA ASP A 46 8.85 4.07 -10.96
C ASP A 46 9.57 3.27 -9.87
N VAL A 47 8.82 2.38 -9.21
CA VAL A 47 9.34 1.57 -8.09
C VAL A 47 10.24 0.47 -8.63
N GLN A 48 9.87 -0.11 -9.76
CA GLN A 48 10.67 -1.10 -10.48
C GLN A 48 12.05 -0.51 -10.85
N TYR A 49 12.06 0.67 -11.48
CA TYR A 49 13.32 1.36 -11.82
C TYR A 49 14.18 1.60 -10.58
N LYS A 50 13.61 2.15 -9.50
CA LYS A 50 14.34 2.41 -8.26
C LYS A 50 14.90 1.13 -7.61
N LEU A 51 14.16 0.02 -7.64
CA LEU A 51 14.65 -1.27 -7.11
C LEU A 51 15.79 -1.83 -7.94
N ILE A 52 15.68 -1.76 -9.27
CA ILE A 52 16.73 -2.22 -10.19
C ILE A 52 18.00 -1.38 -9.98
N THR A 53 17.88 -0.05 -9.91
CA THR A 53 19.02 0.84 -9.65
C THR A 53 19.64 0.57 -8.29
N LEU A 54 18.85 0.32 -7.25
CA LEU A 54 19.35 -0.06 -5.93
C LEU A 54 20.13 -1.38 -5.98
N LEU A 55 19.59 -2.39 -6.65
CA LEU A 55 20.24 -3.69 -6.80
C LEU A 55 21.55 -3.59 -7.57
N GLU A 56 21.61 -2.74 -8.60
CA GLU A 56 22.82 -2.46 -9.38
C GLU A 56 23.90 -1.76 -8.54
N ILE A 57 23.53 -0.78 -7.71
CA ILE A 57 24.46 -0.16 -6.76
C ILE A 57 25.00 -1.22 -5.80
N LEU A 58 24.12 -2.04 -5.21
CA LEU A 58 24.53 -3.08 -4.27
C LEU A 58 25.48 -4.08 -4.93
N LYS A 59 25.16 -4.58 -6.12
CA LYS A 59 26.02 -5.46 -6.90
C LYS A 59 27.44 -4.89 -7.04
N ARG A 60 27.57 -3.62 -7.45
CA ARG A 60 28.88 -2.96 -7.65
C ARG A 60 29.72 -2.91 -6.37
N HIS A 61 29.09 -2.62 -5.23
CA HIS A 61 29.79 -2.59 -3.94
C HIS A 61 30.04 -3.98 -3.36
N SER A 62 29.22 -4.97 -3.75
CA SER A 62 29.38 -6.38 -3.39
C SER A 62 30.46 -7.11 -4.20
N CYS A 63 31.10 -6.48 -5.19
CA CYS A 63 32.21 -7.14 -5.91
C CYS A 63 33.47 -7.30 -5.04
N LYS A 64 33.64 -6.48 -3.99
CA LYS A 64 34.81 -6.55 -3.09
C LYS A 64 34.78 -7.78 -2.18
N TYR A 65 33.60 -8.14 -1.68
CA TYR A 65 33.33 -9.36 -0.93
C TYR A 65 32.09 -9.97 -1.55
N VAL A 66 32.24 -11.07 -2.30
CA VAL A 66 31.27 -11.51 -3.30
C VAL A 66 29.88 -11.73 -2.70
N GLY A 67 28.97 -10.80 -2.97
CA GLY A 67 27.59 -10.83 -2.46
C GLY A 67 27.31 -10.00 -1.22
N VAL A 68 28.32 -9.41 -0.58
CA VAL A 68 28.18 -8.63 0.66
C VAL A 68 28.53 -7.16 0.42
N SER A 69 27.55 -6.28 0.69
CA SER A 69 27.73 -4.83 0.68
C SER A 69 27.48 -4.28 2.08
N PHE A 70 28.35 -3.38 2.54
CA PHE A 70 28.21 -2.68 3.83
C PHE A 70 27.97 -1.18 3.64
N LEU A 71 27.49 -0.78 2.45
CA LEU A 71 27.24 0.61 2.10
C LEU A 71 26.11 1.19 2.96
N CYS A 72 26.34 2.35 3.57
CA CYS A 72 25.34 2.99 4.42
C CYS A 72 24.16 3.53 3.58
N LYS A 73 22.96 3.51 4.18
CA LYS A 73 21.72 3.96 3.54
C LYS A 73 21.76 5.42 3.10
N ASN A 74 22.50 6.29 3.82
CA ASN A 74 22.70 7.69 3.44
C ASN A 74 23.48 7.82 2.12
N ARG A 75 24.60 7.10 1.96
CA ARG A 75 25.37 7.10 0.71
C ARG A 75 24.59 6.52 -0.46
N ILE A 76 23.73 5.52 -0.21
CA ILE A 76 22.83 5.00 -1.25
C ILE A 76 21.81 6.07 -1.65
N ALA A 77 21.26 6.79 -0.68
CA ALA A 77 20.30 7.86 -0.91
C ALA A 77 20.91 8.99 -1.76
N GLU A 78 22.15 9.40 -1.45
CA GLU A 78 22.94 10.35 -2.25
C GLU A 78 23.17 9.85 -3.68
N LYS A 79 23.67 8.62 -3.86
CA LYS A 79 23.93 8.05 -5.20
C LYS A 79 22.69 7.87 -6.07
N MET A 80 21.52 7.71 -5.45
CA MET A 80 20.25 7.56 -6.15
C MET A 80 19.46 8.88 -6.24
N GLU A 81 19.96 9.96 -5.61
CA GLU A 81 19.27 11.24 -5.51
C GLU A 81 17.83 11.10 -4.95
N VAL A 82 17.67 10.25 -3.93
CA VAL A 82 16.38 10.02 -3.26
C VAL A 82 16.50 10.25 -1.77
N SER A 83 15.37 10.46 -1.10
CA SER A 83 15.36 10.59 0.37
C SER A 83 15.76 9.29 1.07
N TYR A 84 16.39 9.41 2.24
CA TYR A 84 16.73 8.28 3.11
C TYR A 84 15.54 7.35 3.37
N LYS A 85 14.35 7.91 3.62
CA LYS A 85 13.11 7.14 3.83
C LYS A 85 12.73 6.31 2.61
N THR A 86 13.04 6.77 1.40
CA THR A 86 12.81 6.01 0.17
C THR A 86 13.75 4.81 0.11
N VAL A 87 15.04 4.98 0.38
CA VAL A 87 16.00 3.86 0.46
C VAL A 87 15.57 2.86 1.53
N GLN A 88 15.14 3.32 2.71
CA GLN A 88 14.65 2.45 3.77
C GLN A 88 13.45 1.60 3.32
N ARG A 89 12.50 2.18 2.59
CA ARG A 89 11.34 1.47 2.03
C ARG A 89 11.75 0.47 0.94
N LEU A 90 12.66 0.84 0.04
CA LEU A 90 13.16 -0.04 -1.01
C LEU A 90 13.93 -1.23 -0.45
N MET A 91 14.81 -1.00 0.53
CA MET A 91 15.53 -2.06 1.25
C MET A 91 14.59 -3.03 1.95
N LYS A 92 13.55 -2.51 2.62
CA LYS A 92 12.53 -3.36 3.24
C LYS A 92 11.86 -4.24 2.18
N LYS A 93 11.48 -3.65 1.05
CA LYS A 93 10.85 -4.38 -0.05
C LYS A 93 11.74 -5.47 -0.67
N LEU A 94 13.05 -5.25 -0.79
CA LEU A 94 13.99 -6.30 -1.24
C LEU A 94 14.17 -7.42 -0.23
N VAL A 95 14.09 -7.11 1.07
CA VAL A 95 14.05 -8.14 2.14
C VAL A 95 12.75 -8.93 2.10
N ASP A 96 11.61 -8.26 1.91
CA ASP A 96 10.30 -8.91 1.83
C ASP A 96 10.18 -9.83 0.59
N LEU A 97 10.98 -9.57 -0.46
CA LEU A 97 11.10 -10.42 -1.65
C LEU A 97 12.18 -11.51 -1.51
N GLU A 98 12.80 -11.64 -0.33
CA GLU A 98 13.86 -12.61 -0.01
C GLU A 98 15.11 -12.53 -0.91
N MET A 99 15.28 -11.44 -1.66
CA MET A 99 16.44 -11.22 -2.53
C MET A 99 17.69 -10.81 -1.72
N ILE A 100 17.47 -10.21 -0.56
CA ILE A 100 18.52 -9.60 0.27
C ILE A 100 18.26 -9.88 1.74
N LYS A 101 19.33 -10.13 2.49
CA LYS A 101 19.32 -10.20 3.95
C LYS A 101 20.12 -9.05 4.56
N GLN A 102 19.57 -8.39 5.57
CA GLN A 102 20.25 -7.34 6.33
C GLN A 102 20.72 -7.89 7.68
N VAL A 103 22.03 -7.84 7.93
CA VAL A 103 22.66 -8.24 9.19
C VAL A 103 23.20 -6.99 9.89
N ALA A 104 22.76 -6.73 11.12
CA ALA A 104 23.26 -5.63 11.91
C ALA A 104 24.71 -5.92 12.35
N MET A 105 25.56 -4.89 12.39
CA MET A 105 26.97 -5.03 12.73
C MET A 105 27.42 -4.00 13.77
N LYS A 106 28.52 -4.30 14.46
CA LYS A 106 29.23 -3.39 15.36
C LYS A 106 30.59 -2.98 14.79
N ARG A 107 31.05 -1.78 15.15
CA ARG A 107 32.38 -1.27 14.79
C ARG A 107 33.44 -1.81 15.75
N LYS A 108 34.60 -2.22 15.23
CA LYS A 108 35.70 -2.81 16.03
C LYS A 108 36.26 -1.87 17.12
N LYS A 109 36.29 -0.56 16.86
CA LYS A 109 36.94 0.43 17.74
C LYS A 109 36.17 0.65 19.05
N ASP A 110 34.85 0.84 18.96
CA ASP A 110 34.01 1.33 20.06
C ASP A 110 32.79 0.45 20.32
N MET A 111 32.63 -0.66 19.58
CA MET A 111 31.52 -1.61 19.68
C MET A 111 30.12 -1.01 19.47
N LEU A 112 30.04 0.21 18.93
CA LEU A 112 28.78 0.84 18.56
C LEU A 112 28.25 0.28 17.23
N GLN A 113 26.95 0.46 17.01
CA GLN A 113 26.30 0.01 15.78
C GLN A 113 26.86 0.77 14.56
N THR A 114 27.16 0.03 13.51
CA THR A 114 27.60 0.57 12.22
C THR A 114 26.57 0.27 11.12
N SER A 115 26.89 0.57 9.86
CA SER A 115 26.06 0.17 8.73
C SER A 115 25.82 -1.34 8.74
N ASN A 116 24.59 -1.75 8.43
CA ASN A 116 24.27 -3.16 8.28
C ASN A 116 25.02 -3.76 7.09
N ALA A 117 25.44 -5.02 7.21
CA ALA A 117 25.81 -5.82 6.05
C ALA A 117 24.55 -6.22 5.29
N ILE A 118 24.61 -6.08 3.98
CA ILE A 118 23.57 -6.36 3.01
C ILE A 118 24.07 -7.53 2.18
N ILE A 119 23.44 -8.68 2.35
CA ILE A 119 23.85 -9.94 1.73
C ILE A 119 22.85 -10.27 0.64
N ILE A 120 23.31 -10.32 -0.61
CA ILE A 120 22.50 -10.79 -1.74
C ILE A 120 22.38 -12.30 -1.59
N GLN A 121 21.14 -12.81 -1.55
CA GLN A 121 20.92 -14.25 -1.42
C GLN A 121 21.15 -14.95 -2.78
N PRO A 122 21.70 -16.17 -2.79
CA PRO A 122 21.66 -16.99 -3.98
C PRO A 122 20.22 -17.45 -4.24
N ILE A 123 19.88 -17.66 -5.51
CA ILE A 123 18.62 -18.30 -5.86
C ILE A 123 18.79 -19.77 -5.54
N VAL A 124 18.22 -20.22 -4.43
CA VAL A 124 18.06 -21.65 -4.20
C VAL A 124 17.01 -22.11 -5.20
N GLU A 125 17.45 -22.65 -6.33
CA GLU A 125 16.60 -23.57 -7.07
C GLU A 125 16.33 -24.72 -6.11
N GLU A 126 15.18 -24.68 -5.43
CA GLU A 126 14.57 -25.93 -5.00
C GLU A 126 14.38 -26.73 -6.28
N VAL A 127 15.35 -27.57 -6.60
CA VAL A 127 15.21 -28.69 -7.52
C VAL A 127 14.21 -29.60 -6.84
N SER A 128 12.96 -29.19 -6.96
CA SER A 128 11.78 -29.91 -6.57
C SER A 128 11.80 -31.13 -7.47
N ASN A 129 12.38 -32.22 -6.98
CA ASN A 129 12.03 -33.59 -7.34
C ASN A 129 10.56 -33.84 -6.96
N LYS A 130 9.64 -33.01 -7.47
CA LYS A 130 8.22 -33.33 -7.51
C LYS A 130 8.11 -34.33 -8.64
N VAL A 131 8.18 -35.60 -8.27
CA VAL A 131 7.51 -36.67 -9.01
C VAL A 131 6.11 -36.15 -9.33
N ASP A 132 5.79 -36.08 -10.61
CA ASP A 132 4.47 -35.70 -11.10
C ASP A 132 3.41 -36.59 -10.44
N LYS A 133 2.72 -36.03 -9.44
CA LYS A 133 1.46 -36.62 -9.00
C LYS A 133 0.47 -36.38 -10.13
N LYS A 134 0.27 -37.43 -10.95
CA LYS A 134 -0.87 -37.58 -11.86
C LYS A 134 -2.11 -37.02 -11.17
N SER A 135 -2.74 -36.04 -11.82
CA SER A 135 -4.06 -35.54 -11.45
C SER A 135 -5.03 -36.72 -11.31
N PRO A 136 -5.73 -36.89 -10.18
CA PRO A 136 -6.79 -37.88 -10.14
C PRO A 136 -7.94 -37.41 -11.02
N THR A 137 -8.26 -38.24 -12.01
CA THR A 137 -9.42 -38.11 -12.89
C THR A 137 -10.70 -38.17 -12.06
N LYS A 138 -11.59 -37.18 -12.26
CA LYS A 138 -13.03 -37.14 -11.88
C LYS A 138 -13.36 -37.47 -10.41
N CYS A 139 -13.66 -36.42 -9.64
CA CYS A 139 -14.32 -36.55 -8.34
C CYS A 139 -15.78 -37.04 -8.52
N PRO A 140 -16.24 -38.08 -7.79
CA PRO A 140 -17.66 -38.36 -7.65
C PRO A 140 -18.28 -37.36 -6.68
N THR A 141 -19.45 -36.82 -7.04
CA THR A 141 -20.28 -35.97 -6.17
C THR A 141 -20.73 -36.78 -4.94
N ILE A 142 -20.10 -36.53 -3.78
CA ILE A 142 -20.63 -36.98 -2.49
C ILE A 142 -21.49 -35.85 -1.92
N LYS A 143 -22.79 -36.10 -1.77
CA LYS A 143 -23.72 -35.21 -1.06
C LYS A 143 -23.39 -35.23 0.44
N THR A 144 -22.85 -34.15 0.96
CA THR A 144 -22.62 -33.97 2.41
C THR A 144 -23.85 -33.35 3.08
N LYS A 145 -24.42 -34.05 4.07
CA LYS A 145 -25.39 -33.48 5.01
C LYS A 145 -24.67 -32.52 5.98
N PRO A 146 -25.26 -31.37 6.37
CA PRO A 146 -24.61 -30.43 7.26
C PRO A 146 -24.59 -31.00 8.69
N VAL A 147 -23.40 -31.28 9.22
CA VAL A 147 -23.21 -31.53 10.65
C VAL A 147 -23.18 -30.17 11.34
N SER A 148 -24.17 -29.91 12.20
CA SER A 148 -24.20 -28.74 13.07
C SER A 148 -23.04 -28.82 14.08
N LEU A 149 -22.04 -27.97 13.90
CA LEU A 149 -20.94 -27.82 14.85
C LEU A 149 -21.47 -27.15 16.13
N LYS A 150 -21.71 -27.94 17.18
CA LYS A 150 -21.87 -27.42 18.55
C LYS A 150 -20.54 -26.83 19.00
N GLN A 151 -20.45 -25.50 19.02
CA GLN A 151 -19.33 -24.79 19.63
C GLN A 151 -19.53 -24.74 21.15
N ASN A 152 -18.77 -25.54 21.90
CA ASN A 152 -18.58 -25.33 23.33
C ASN A 152 -17.55 -24.20 23.52
N ILE A 153 -18.01 -22.96 23.53
CA ILE A 153 -17.18 -21.78 23.88
C ILE A 153 -17.56 -21.36 25.30
N LYS A 154 -16.62 -21.47 26.24
CA LYS A 154 -16.81 -21.11 27.66
C LYS A 154 -16.62 -19.60 27.96
N ASP A 155 -16.44 -18.74 26.96
CA ASP A 155 -16.20 -17.31 27.17
C ASP A 155 -17.05 -16.41 26.24
N ILE A 156 -18.38 -16.61 26.21
CA ILE A 156 -19.29 -15.78 25.39
C ILE A 156 -19.76 -14.50 26.14
N ASN A 157 -19.52 -14.36 27.45
CA ASN A 157 -20.04 -13.24 28.24
C ASN A 157 -18.95 -12.36 28.90
N LYS A 158 -17.96 -11.91 28.13
CA LYS A 158 -17.27 -10.63 28.45
C LYS A 158 -17.66 -9.57 27.43
N ARG A 159 -18.90 -9.09 27.55
CA ARG A 159 -19.22 -7.71 27.18
C ARG A 159 -18.53 -6.82 28.21
N ASN A 160 -17.50 -6.08 27.81
CA ASN A 160 -17.05 -4.97 28.64
C ASN A 160 -18.16 -3.93 28.63
N SER A 161 -18.73 -3.74 29.81
CA SER A 161 -19.73 -2.76 30.14
C SER A 161 -19.25 -1.34 29.81
N ASN A 162 -20.19 -0.52 29.35
CA ASN A 162 -20.12 0.92 29.55
C ASN A 162 -19.99 1.18 31.05
N GLU A 163 -18.80 1.55 31.49
CA GLU A 163 -18.65 2.33 32.72
C GLU A 163 -18.53 3.80 32.32
N ASN A 164 -19.61 4.53 32.56
CA ASN A 164 -19.62 5.98 32.59
C ASN A 164 -18.64 6.44 33.67
N ASN A 165 -17.58 7.16 33.29
CA ASN A 165 -16.87 8.09 34.19
C ASN A 165 -16.18 9.20 33.36
N THR A 166 -16.80 10.39 33.41
CA THR A 166 -16.16 11.71 33.57
C THR A 166 -15.34 12.30 32.40
N THR A 167 -16.01 13.16 31.60
CA THR A 167 -15.52 14.40 30.93
C THR A 167 -14.41 14.36 29.84
N PRO A 168 -14.39 15.30 28.87
CA PRO A 168 -14.59 14.94 27.47
C PRO A 168 -13.53 15.53 26.52
N GLU A 169 -12.26 15.14 26.63
CA GLU A 169 -11.23 15.61 25.67
C GLU A 169 -10.71 14.52 24.73
N LYS A 170 -10.74 13.25 25.17
CA LYS A 170 -10.28 12.12 24.36
C LYS A 170 -11.35 11.59 23.39
N ASN A 171 -12.63 11.60 23.79
CA ASN A 171 -13.73 11.16 22.92
C ASN A 171 -13.94 12.07 21.70
N ILE A 172 -13.58 13.35 21.81
CA ILE A 172 -13.60 14.28 20.66
C ILE A 172 -12.57 13.87 19.60
N LYS A 173 -11.46 13.24 20.00
CA LYS A 173 -10.39 12.83 19.07
C LYS A 173 -10.71 11.55 18.29
N GLU A 174 -11.68 10.77 18.75
CA GLU A 174 -12.08 9.49 18.16
C GLU A 174 -13.45 9.53 17.47
N ALA A 175 -14.22 10.60 17.68
CA ALA A 175 -15.52 10.73 17.07
C ALA A 175 -15.40 11.27 15.63
N ASP A 176 -15.54 10.37 14.65
CA ASP A 176 -15.57 10.66 13.22
C ASP A 176 -16.92 11.29 12.81
N PHE A 177 -17.24 12.45 13.38
CA PHE A 177 -18.47 13.16 13.04
C PHE A 177 -18.35 13.82 11.65
N VAL A 178 -19.32 13.51 10.79
CA VAL A 178 -19.47 14.23 9.52
C VAL A 178 -20.22 15.54 9.78
N ALA A 179 -19.74 16.62 9.18
CA ALA A 179 -20.32 17.94 9.40
C ALA A 179 -21.77 18.04 8.88
N HIS A 180 -22.62 18.80 9.58
CA HIS A 180 -24.06 18.92 9.31
C HIS A 180 -24.43 19.42 7.91
N TRP A 181 -23.51 20.07 7.19
CA TRP A 181 -23.74 20.61 5.84
C TRP A 181 -23.56 19.55 4.74
N VAL A 182 -23.14 18.33 5.09
CA VAL A 182 -23.15 17.19 4.18
C VAL A 182 -24.51 16.48 4.29
N PRO A 183 -25.26 16.29 3.19
CA PRO A 183 -26.53 15.59 3.23
C PRO A 183 -26.40 14.17 3.77
N GLU A 184 -27.26 13.80 4.71
CA GLU A 184 -27.23 12.50 5.40
C GLU A 184 -27.32 11.32 4.41
N ARG A 185 -28.15 11.47 3.37
CA ARG A 185 -28.27 10.45 2.31
C ARG A 185 -26.95 10.21 1.56
N PHE A 186 -26.16 11.25 1.38
CA PHE A 186 -24.82 11.14 0.79
C PHE A 186 -23.86 10.47 1.78
N VAL A 187 -23.89 10.87 3.06
CA VAL A 187 -23.08 10.26 4.12
C VAL A 187 -23.32 8.75 4.23
N SER A 188 -24.58 8.33 4.30
CA SER A 188 -24.99 6.92 4.40
C SER A 188 -24.42 6.07 3.26
N LEU A 189 -24.42 6.59 2.03
CA LEU A 189 -23.85 5.87 0.89
C LEU A 189 -22.32 5.83 0.95
N VAL A 190 -21.67 6.95 1.25
CA VAL A 190 -20.20 7.04 1.18
C VAL A 190 -19.53 6.34 2.37
N SER A 191 -20.17 6.32 3.54
CA SER A 191 -19.66 5.62 4.73
C SER A 191 -19.50 4.11 4.52
N SER A 192 -20.27 3.53 3.59
CA SER A 192 -20.12 2.13 3.16
C SER A 192 -18.79 1.86 2.43
N PHE A 193 -18.10 2.90 1.95
CA PHE A 193 -16.84 2.80 1.20
C PHE A 193 -15.66 3.48 1.88
N TYR A 194 -15.91 4.51 2.70
CA TYR A 194 -14.88 5.29 3.40
C TYR A 194 -15.28 5.52 4.85
N SER A 195 -14.45 5.09 5.79
CA SER A 195 -14.68 5.29 7.23
C SER A 195 -14.30 6.69 7.73
N GLU A 196 -13.33 7.34 7.08
CA GLU A 196 -12.81 8.64 7.50
C GLU A 196 -13.77 9.79 7.16
N SER A 197 -14.30 10.46 8.19
CA SER A 197 -15.23 11.60 8.08
C SER A 197 -14.69 12.72 7.18
N LYS A 198 -13.39 13.02 7.28
CA LYS A 198 -12.68 14.00 6.46
C LYS A 198 -12.76 13.67 4.97
N THR A 199 -12.59 12.40 4.59
CA THR A 199 -12.70 11.99 3.19
C THR A 199 -14.13 12.19 2.65
N ILE A 200 -15.16 11.88 3.46
CA ILE A 200 -16.57 12.08 3.08
C ILE A 200 -16.86 13.57 2.83
N GLN A 201 -16.38 14.43 3.73
CA GLN A 201 -16.54 15.88 3.60
C GLN A 201 -15.83 16.43 2.36
N GLU A 202 -14.61 15.98 2.07
CA GLU A 202 -13.87 16.41 0.88
C GLU A 202 -14.56 15.98 -0.42
N LEU A 203 -15.13 14.76 -0.46
CA LEU A 203 -15.93 14.33 -1.62
C LEU A 203 -17.16 15.23 -1.81
N TRP A 204 -17.87 15.59 -0.74
CA TRP A 204 -19.01 16.50 -0.87
C TRP A 204 -18.59 17.92 -1.27
N LYS A 205 -17.46 18.43 -0.79
CA LYS A 205 -16.91 19.73 -1.23
C LYS A 205 -16.66 19.76 -2.74
N VAL A 206 -16.16 18.67 -3.32
CA VAL A 206 -15.94 18.58 -4.77
C VAL A 206 -17.27 18.75 -5.52
N VAL A 207 -18.34 18.06 -5.08
CA VAL A 207 -19.68 18.22 -5.67
C VAL A 207 -20.14 19.68 -5.61
N ARG A 208 -20.02 20.31 -4.43
CA ARG A 208 -20.39 21.72 -4.21
C ARG A 208 -19.59 22.70 -5.07
N GLN A 209 -18.32 22.41 -5.30
CA GLN A 209 -17.41 23.25 -6.08
C GLN A 209 -17.68 23.14 -7.59
N CYS A 210 -18.11 21.97 -8.05
CA CYS A 210 -18.55 21.77 -9.44
C CYS A 210 -19.86 22.54 -9.72
N ASN A 211 -20.78 22.62 -8.75
CA ASN A 211 -21.99 23.45 -8.84
C ASN A 211 -21.69 24.94 -8.56
N LYS A 212 -21.02 25.58 -9.52
CA LYS A 212 -20.59 26.98 -9.46
C LYS A 212 -21.78 27.94 -9.52
N VAL A 213 -21.57 29.13 -8.97
CA VAL A 213 -22.51 30.26 -9.09
C VAL A 213 -22.56 30.70 -10.55
N THR A 214 -23.75 30.72 -11.13
CA THR A 214 -24.00 31.15 -12.52
C THR A 214 -24.42 32.60 -12.60
N ASN A 215 -25.05 33.14 -11.55
CA ASN A 215 -25.41 34.55 -11.45
C ASN A 215 -24.81 35.16 -10.17
N PHE A 216 -23.82 36.02 -10.32
CA PHE A 216 -23.10 36.64 -9.21
C PHE A 216 -23.95 37.65 -8.42
N SER A 217 -25.02 38.20 -9.00
CA SER A 217 -25.90 39.16 -8.36
C SER A 217 -26.95 38.49 -7.46
N THR A 218 -27.46 37.33 -7.86
CA THR A 218 -28.47 36.57 -7.07
C THR A 218 -27.86 35.42 -6.27
N GLY A 219 -26.61 35.03 -6.55
CA GLY A 219 -25.97 33.86 -5.95
C GLY A 219 -26.51 32.53 -6.45
N ASN A 220 -27.35 32.56 -7.50
CA ASN A 220 -27.97 31.36 -8.05
C ASN A 220 -26.91 30.44 -8.67
N LYS A 221 -27.11 29.14 -8.44
CA LYS A 221 -26.30 28.07 -9.00
C LYS A 221 -27.02 27.40 -10.16
N ALA A 222 -26.28 26.63 -10.95
CA ALA A 222 -26.86 25.87 -12.07
C ALA A 222 -27.85 24.80 -11.60
N PHE A 223 -27.56 24.13 -10.47
CA PHE A 223 -28.39 23.06 -9.92
C PHE A 223 -28.94 23.42 -8.54
N THR A 224 -30.17 22.98 -8.26
CA THR A 224 -30.77 23.05 -6.92
C THR A 224 -30.05 22.10 -5.95
N LYS A 225 -30.30 22.23 -4.63
CA LYS A 225 -29.69 21.36 -3.63
C LYS A 225 -30.06 19.88 -3.82
N ASP A 226 -31.28 19.60 -4.26
CA ASP A 226 -31.77 18.23 -4.47
C ASP A 226 -31.20 17.61 -5.75
N GLN A 227 -31.09 18.40 -6.82
CA GLN A 227 -30.39 18.01 -8.03
C GLN A 227 -28.90 17.76 -7.74
N GLU A 228 -28.25 18.65 -6.99
CA GLU A 228 -26.86 18.52 -6.57
C GLU A 228 -26.62 17.23 -5.76
N LEU A 229 -27.52 16.91 -4.82
CA LEU A 229 -27.50 15.66 -4.08
C LEU A 229 -27.63 14.45 -5.01
N THR A 230 -28.56 14.50 -5.95
CA THR A 230 -28.80 13.40 -6.91
C THR A 230 -27.58 13.15 -7.80
N ILE A 231 -26.94 14.21 -8.28
CA ILE A 231 -25.70 14.16 -9.05
C ILE A 231 -24.57 13.58 -8.18
N GLY A 232 -24.41 14.05 -6.95
CA GLY A 232 -23.42 13.53 -6.01
C GLY A 232 -23.55 12.03 -5.75
N LEU A 233 -24.78 11.54 -5.55
CA LEU A 233 -25.05 10.11 -5.35
C LEU A 233 -24.71 9.26 -6.60
N LYS A 234 -25.07 9.73 -7.81
CA LYS A 234 -24.67 9.05 -9.06
C LYS A 234 -23.17 9.05 -9.25
N ALA A 235 -22.51 10.20 -9.00
CA ALA A 235 -21.08 10.34 -9.15
C ALA A 235 -20.30 9.38 -8.24
N ILE A 236 -20.71 9.22 -6.98
CA ILE A 236 -20.05 8.27 -6.05
C ILE A 236 -20.19 6.83 -6.53
N LYS A 237 -21.36 6.42 -7.02
CA LYS A 237 -21.57 5.07 -7.57
C LYS A 237 -20.63 4.80 -8.74
N GLU A 238 -20.55 5.73 -9.69
CA GLU A 238 -19.63 5.62 -10.82
C GLU A 238 -18.17 5.62 -10.37
N PHE A 239 -17.81 6.46 -9.41
CA PHE A 239 -16.47 6.55 -8.87
C PHE A 239 -16.02 5.24 -8.22
N VAL A 240 -16.86 4.66 -7.36
CA VAL A 240 -16.61 3.37 -6.71
C VAL A 240 -16.53 2.26 -7.75
N MET A 241 -17.38 2.26 -8.77
CA MET A 241 -17.31 1.30 -9.87
C MET A 241 -15.95 1.37 -10.58
N LYS A 242 -15.44 2.58 -10.86
CA LYS A 242 -14.12 2.77 -11.48
C LYS A 242 -12.99 2.30 -10.56
N ILE A 243 -13.05 2.55 -9.26
CA ILE A 243 -12.10 2.02 -8.28
C ILE A 243 -12.10 0.49 -8.30
N LYS A 244 -13.27 -0.14 -8.22
CA LYS A 244 -13.40 -1.61 -8.23
C LYS A 244 -12.88 -2.24 -9.53
N SER A 245 -13.03 -1.56 -10.66
CA SER A 245 -12.46 -1.99 -11.95
C SER A 245 -10.94 -1.77 -12.09
N GLY A 246 -10.27 -1.24 -11.06
CA GLY A 246 -8.81 -1.08 -11.05
C GLY A 246 -8.27 0.10 -11.86
N VAL A 247 -9.11 1.11 -12.14
CA VAL A 247 -8.69 2.30 -12.91
C VAL A 247 -7.61 3.09 -12.14
N LYS A 248 -6.49 3.39 -12.81
CA LYS A 248 -5.41 4.20 -12.24
C LYS A 248 -5.75 5.69 -12.28
N MET A 249 -5.85 6.31 -11.11
CA MET A 249 -6.14 7.74 -10.96
C MET A 249 -4.86 8.58 -10.91
N GLN A 250 -4.44 9.12 -12.06
CA GLN A 250 -3.14 9.81 -12.21
C GLN A 250 -3.01 11.10 -11.36
N LYS A 251 -4.09 11.88 -11.25
CA LYS A 251 -4.11 13.17 -10.52
C LYS A 251 -4.68 13.05 -9.09
N GLY A 252 -4.81 11.82 -8.57
CA GLY A 252 -5.39 11.53 -7.26
C GLY A 252 -6.92 11.33 -7.27
N LYS A 253 -7.44 10.83 -6.14
CA LYS A 253 -8.83 10.36 -5.99
C LYS A 253 -9.87 11.47 -6.17
N PHE A 254 -9.62 12.64 -5.57
CA PHE A 254 -10.53 13.79 -5.63
C PHE A 254 -10.54 14.47 -7.00
N ALA A 255 -9.39 14.58 -7.67
CA ALA A 255 -9.33 15.14 -9.02
C ALA A 255 -10.05 14.24 -10.05
N TYR A 256 -9.92 12.93 -9.90
CA TYR A 256 -10.67 11.98 -10.73
C TYR A 256 -12.17 12.07 -10.46
N PHE A 257 -12.57 12.14 -9.18
CA PHE A 257 -13.96 12.32 -8.78
C PHE A 257 -14.55 13.64 -9.32
N ASN A 258 -13.82 14.75 -9.23
CA ASN A 258 -14.18 16.04 -9.83
C ASN A 258 -14.49 15.90 -11.34
N GLY A 259 -13.64 15.17 -12.07
CA GLY A 259 -13.87 14.87 -13.49
C GLY A 259 -15.16 14.08 -13.76
N ILE A 260 -15.56 13.16 -12.87
CA ILE A 260 -16.85 12.46 -12.98
C ILE A 260 -18.01 13.43 -12.74
N VAL A 261 -17.92 14.21 -11.66
CA VAL A 261 -18.98 15.16 -11.28
C VAL A 261 -19.22 16.17 -12.39
N ASN A 262 -18.16 16.79 -12.96
CA ASN A 262 -18.32 17.75 -14.06
C ASN A 262 -19.00 17.09 -15.27
N LYS A 263 -18.57 15.90 -15.68
CA LYS A 263 -19.21 15.19 -16.81
C LYS A 263 -20.69 14.91 -16.56
N LEU A 264 -21.06 14.55 -15.34
CA LEU A 264 -22.46 14.33 -14.97
C LEU A 264 -23.24 15.65 -14.95
N MET A 265 -22.66 16.71 -14.40
CA MET A 265 -23.28 18.04 -14.41
C MET A 265 -23.48 18.55 -15.84
N ASP A 266 -22.46 18.48 -16.69
CA ASP A 266 -22.56 18.86 -18.11
C ASP A 266 -23.68 18.06 -18.80
N LYS A 267 -23.76 16.75 -18.55
CA LYS A 267 -24.82 15.90 -19.10
C LYS A 267 -26.21 16.30 -18.61
N PHE A 268 -26.39 16.47 -17.31
CA PHE A 268 -27.70 16.76 -16.71
C PHE A 268 -28.17 18.19 -16.93
N TYR A 269 -27.26 19.13 -17.15
CA TYR A 269 -27.61 20.50 -17.48
C TYR A 269 -28.44 20.60 -18.76
N PHE A 270 -28.15 19.75 -19.75
CA PHE A 270 -28.89 19.69 -21.02
C PHE A 270 -30.05 18.68 -21.00
N ASP A 271 -30.29 18.02 -19.88
CA ASP A 271 -31.38 17.06 -19.71
C ASP A 271 -32.64 17.77 -19.21
N LYS A 272 -33.61 17.96 -20.12
CA LYS A 272 -34.84 18.71 -19.84
C LYS A 272 -35.70 18.05 -18.76
N GLU A 273 -35.73 16.72 -18.70
CA GLU A 273 -36.50 16.00 -17.69
C GLU A 273 -35.86 16.16 -16.32
N PHE A 274 -34.53 16.07 -16.25
CA PHE A 274 -33.80 16.26 -15.01
C PHE A 274 -33.90 17.70 -14.48
N MET A 275 -33.84 18.69 -15.38
CA MET A 275 -33.91 20.10 -15.01
C MET A 275 -35.32 20.59 -14.67
N ALA A 276 -36.37 19.83 -15.04
CA ALA A 276 -37.76 20.12 -14.71
C ALA A 276 -38.17 19.63 -13.31
N ILE A 277 -37.33 18.79 -12.67
CA ILE A 277 -37.50 18.25 -11.30
C ILE A 277 -36.79 19.17 -10.31
#